data_AF-A0A093YLG0-F1
#
_entry.id   AF-A0A093YLG0-F1
#
_cell.length_a   1.000
_cell.length_b   1.000
_cell.length_c   1.000
_cell.angle_alpha   90.00
_cell.angle_beta   90.00
_cell.angle_gamma   90.00
#
_symmetry.space_group_name_H-M   'P 1'
#
loop_
_entity.id
_entity.type
_entity.pdbx_description
1 polymer ?
#
loop_
_entity_poly.entity_id
_entity_poly.type
_entity_poly.pdbx_seq_one_letter_code
_entity_poly.pdbx_strand_id
1 'polypeptide(L)'
;MTSWTPPTTAGRPVTILGAGVLGRRIGLMCAAGGHDVHIRDPSTEQLEAALSYISATLPSIAQPGVNPGTARAFTSITEAITNAWLVIEAIPEILPLKISTFAELASIAPKDCILASNSSSYKSSAMLDSVPEADRPRILNMHFYMPPAVRVVELMTCGITHASIFPFLHAELANINMSPVVVKKESTGFLFNRIWAAIKRECLTVIADGVGSPEDIDTVWTEMFGGAGGPCRLMDQVGLDTVAHIEGHYVEERGFSPSARDFVVSEYVEKGKLGNKSEAGGLYPPSSSKASKPATAQDLYILDLGLTTLSAPMASGRVLKGSADGKTPLTTLS
;
A
#
# COMPACT_ATOMS: atom_id res chain seq x y z
N MET A 1 -9.53 6.92 -32.18
CA MET A 1 -9.20 7.12 -30.76
C MET A 1 -8.25 8.31 -30.70
N THR A 2 -8.61 9.37 -29.99
CA THR A 2 -7.71 10.50 -29.75
C THR A 2 -6.44 9.99 -29.06
N SER A 3 -5.27 10.29 -29.62
CA SER A 3 -3.99 9.90 -29.04
C SER A 3 -3.76 10.71 -27.77
N TRP A 4 -3.63 10.05 -26.63
CA TRP A 4 -3.18 10.68 -25.40
C TRP A 4 -1.70 11.04 -25.49
N THR A 5 -1.36 12.27 -25.12
CA THR A 5 0.01 12.76 -25.03
C THR A 5 0.44 12.76 -23.56
N PRO A 6 1.60 12.16 -23.22
CA PRO A 6 2.12 12.21 -21.86
C PRO A 6 2.33 13.65 -21.38
N PRO A 7 1.97 13.98 -20.12
CA PRO A 7 2.28 15.29 -19.57
C PRO A 7 3.79 15.43 -19.34
N THR A 8 4.30 16.65 -19.44
CA THR A 8 5.64 16.96 -18.92
C THR A 8 5.63 16.85 -17.39
N THR A 9 6.62 16.16 -16.80
CA THR A 9 6.76 16.04 -15.34
C THR A 9 7.69 17.09 -14.75
N ALA A 10 8.65 17.59 -15.54
CA ALA A 10 9.62 18.59 -15.11
C ALA A 10 8.94 19.92 -14.70
N GLY A 11 9.24 20.41 -13.49
CA GLY A 11 8.70 21.66 -12.96
C GLY A 11 7.20 21.61 -12.64
N ARG A 12 6.58 20.43 -12.67
CA ARG A 12 5.16 20.21 -12.36
C ARG A 12 5.04 19.30 -11.14
N PRO A 13 4.18 19.65 -10.16
CA PRO A 13 4.05 18.84 -8.94
C PRO A 13 3.19 17.60 -9.15
N VAL A 14 3.38 16.62 -8.28
CA VAL A 14 2.37 15.60 -7.95
C VAL A 14 1.50 16.16 -6.84
N THR A 15 0.19 16.20 -7.04
CA THR A 15 -0.75 16.67 -6.02
C THR A 15 -1.43 15.50 -5.32
N ILE A 16 -1.38 15.48 -4.00
CA ILE A 16 -2.07 14.50 -3.16
C ILE A 16 -3.27 15.19 -2.51
N LEU A 17 -4.48 14.67 -2.74
CA LEU A 17 -5.69 15.14 -2.07
C LEU A 17 -5.95 14.26 -0.85
N GLY A 18 -5.75 14.82 0.34
CA GLY A 18 -5.82 14.15 1.62
C GLY A 18 -4.45 14.11 2.29
N ALA A 19 -4.35 14.68 3.48
CA ALA A 19 -3.12 14.71 4.30
C ALA A 19 -3.10 13.61 5.39
N GLY A 20 -4.05 12.67 5.33
CA GLY A 20 -4.12 11.52 6.24
C GLY A 20 -2.96 10.55 6.09
N VAL A 21 -3.05 9.39 6.78
CA VAL A 21 -1.96 8.40 6.90
C VAL A 21 -1.38 7.98 5.55
N LEU A 22 -2.25 7.59 4.60
CA LEU A 22 -1.82 7.18 3.26
C LEU A 22 -1.37 8.37 2.42
N GLY A 23 -2.09 9.49 2.45
CA GLY A 23 -1.78 10.68 1.65
C GLY A 23 -0.38 11.24 1.94
N ARG A 24 -0.04 11.48 3.21
CA ARG A 24 1.31 11.95 3.58
C ARG A 24 2.42 10.96 3.23
N ARG A 25 2.12 9.65 3.22
CA ARG A 25 3.06 8.62 2.78
C ARG A 25 3.27 8.66 1.27
N ILE A 26 2.21 8.75 0.48
CA ILE A 26 2.31 8.86 -0.99
C ILE A 26 3.12 10.10 -1.33
N GLY A 27 2.83 11.23 -0.67
CA GLY A 27 3.62 12.46 -0.80
C GLY A 27 5.10 12.26 -0.45
N LEU A 28 5.40 11.57 0.65
CA LEU A 28 6.78 11.22 1.02
C LEU A 28 7.50 10.41 -0.08
N MET A 29 6.84 9.42 -0.69
CA MET A 29 7.43 8.60 -1.76
C MET A 29 7.72 9.43 -3.02
N CYS A 30 6.77 10.28 -3.43
CA CYS A 30 6.97 11.18 -4.56
C CYS A 30 8.12 12.17 -4.31
N ALA A 31 8.18 12.77 -3.11
CA ALA A 31 9.25 13.69 -2.74
C ALA A 31 10.62 13.00 -2.68
N ALA A 32 10.70 11.79 -2.12
CA ALA A 32 11.95 11.00 -2.09
C ALA A 32 12.45 10.62 -3.48
N GLY A 33 11.52 10.49 -4.44
CA GLY A 33 11.81 10.28 -5.85
C GLY A 33 12.14 11.53 -6.66
N GLY A 34 12.20 12.70 -6.02
CA GLY A 34 12.58 13.96 -6.66
C GLY A 34 11.44 14.78 -7.27
N HIS A 35 10.18 14.38 -7.06
CA HIS A 35 9.04 15.20 -7.47
C HIS A 35 8.70 16.25 -6.41
N ASP A 36 8.40 17.48 -6.85
CA ASP A 36 7.69 18.42 -5.99
C ASP A 36 6.27 17.90 -5.71
N VAL A 37 5.83 18.06 -4.47
CA VAL A 37 4.56 17.54 -3.97
C VAL A 37 3.71 18.67 -3.42
N HIS A 38 2.48 18.74 -3.90
CA HIS A 38 1.44 19.54 -3.30
C HIS A 38 0.54 18.62 -2.47
N ILE A 39 0.34 18.95 -1.20
CA ILE A 39 -0.58 18.21 -0.32
C ILE A 39 -1.75 19.12 -0.02
N ARG A 40 -2.95 18.64 -0.32
CA ARG A 40 -4.17 19.38 -0.08
C ARG A 40 -5.05 18.67 0.93
N ASP A 41 -5.51 19.39 1.95
CA ASP A 41 -6.48 18.91 2.94
C ASP A 41 -7.25 20.12 3.49
N PRO A 42 -8.56 19.99 3.79
CA PRO A 42 -9.29 21.07 4.46
C PRO A 42 -8.78 21.36 5.88
N SER A 43 -8.12 20.41 6.55
CA SER A 43 -7.59 20.59 7.90
C SER A 43 -6.14 21.07 7.88
N THR A 44 -5.89 22.26 8.41
CA THR A 44 -4.53 22.81 8.61
C THR A 44 -3.69 21.92 9.52
N GLU A 45 -4.29 21.35 10.57
CA GLU A 45 -3.60 20.44 11.49
C GLU A 45 -3.07 19.19 10.75
N GLN A 46 -3.88 18.61 9.86
CA GLN A 46 -3.48 17.46 9.06
C GLN A 46 -2.37 17.83 8.07
N LEU A 47 -2.44 19.02 7.48
CA LEU A 47 -1.39 19.54 6.59
C LEU A 47 -0.05 19.70 7.33
N GLU A 48 -0.06 20.32 8.51
CA GLU A 48 1.13 20.50 9.34
C GLU A 48 1.73 19.16 9.76
N ALA A 49 0.87 18.21 10.17
CA ALA A 49 1.28 16.85 10.50
C ALA A 49 1.89 16.10 9.30
N ALA A 50 1.33 16.29 8.10
CA ALA A 50 1.85 15.68 6.87
C ALA A 50 3.20 16.26 6.46
N LEU A 51 3.36 17.59 6.48
CA LEU A 51 4.64 18.24 6.18
C LEU A 51 5.72 17.86 7.18
N SER A 52 5.38 17.83 8.48
CA SER A 52 6.30 17.41 9.54
C SER A 52 6.73 15.96 9.35
N TYR A 53 5.79 15.06 9.04
CA TYR A 53 6.09 13.66 8.73
C TYR A 53 7.04 13.53 7.53
N ILE A 54 6.78 14.26 6.44
CA ILE A 54 7.62 14.21 5.24
C ILE A 54 9.01 14.74 5.55
N SER A 55 9.11 15.94 6.11
CA SER A 55 10.39 16.59 6.44
C SER A 55 11.26 15.72 7.36
N ALA A 56 10.66 15.10 8.39
CA ALA A 56 11.37 14.24 9.32
C ALA A 56 11.81 12.90 8.70
N THR A 57 11.04 12.34 7.78
CA THR A 57 11.29 10.98 7.26
C THR A 57 12.12 10.99 5.97
N LEU A 58 11.99 12.02 5.14
CA LEU A 58 12.61 12.13 3.82
C LEU A 58 14.13 11.85 3.83
N PRO A 59 14.94 12.36 4.79
CA PRO A 59 16.37 12.08 4.81
C PRO A 59 16.72 10.60 4.96
N SER A 60 15.86 9.81 5.62
CA SER A 60 16.11 8.38 5.88
C SER A 60 15.83 7.46 4.69
N ILE A 61 15.10 7.96 3.68
CA ILE A 61 14.66 7.18 2.52
C ILE A 61 15.09 7.81 1.19
N ALA A 62 15.81 8.94 1.25
CA ALA A 62 16.32 9.63 0.07
C ALA A 62 17.23 8.70 -0.74
N GLN A 63 17.06 8.71 -2.06
CA GLN A 63 17.83 7.85 -2.95
C GLN A 63 19.18 8.48 -3.27
N PRO A 64 20.29 7.72 -3.24
CA PRO A 64 21.59 8.22 -3.67
C PRO A 64 21.53 8.77 -5.11
N GLY A 65 22.02 9.99 -5.31
CA GLY A 65 22.04 10.64 -6.63
C GLY A 65 20.72 11.27 -7.07
N VAL A 66 19.66 11.20 -6.25
CA VAL A 66 18.40 11.91 -6.49
C VAL A 66 18.30 13.08 -5.54
N ASN A 67 18.09 14.29 -6.07
CA ASN A 67 17.75 15.45 -5.24
C ASN A 67 16.29 15.32 -4.83
N PRO A 68 15.97 15.20 -3.52
CA PRO A 68 14.58 15.12 -3.10
C PRO A 68 13.80 16.37 -3.50
N GLY A 69 12.53 16.18 -3.84
CA GLY A 69 11.61 17.27 -4.13
C GLY A 69 11.12 17.97 -2.86
N THR A 70 10.37 19.05 -3.04
CA THR A 70 9.78 19.82 -1.94
C THR A 70 8.33 19.44 -1.69
N ALA A 71 7.86 19.56 -0.45
CA ALA A 71 6.44 19.38 -0.11
C ALA A 71 5.82 20.72 0.32
N ARG A 72 4.65 21.06 -0.23
CA ARG A 72 3.91 22.29 0.06
C ARG A 72 2.46 21.96 0.40
N ALA A 73 1.91 22.65 1.39
CA ALA A 73 0.54 22.46 1.85
C ALA A 73 -0.42 23.48 1.23
N PHE A 74 -1.64 23.04 0.95
CA PHE A 74 -2.70 23.87 0.38
C PHE A 74 -4.05 23.50 1.02
N THR A 75 -4.89 24.48 1.30
CA THR A 75 -6.28 24.25 1.69
C THR A 75 -7.21 24.31 0.46
N SER A 76 -6.90 25.20 -0.47
CA SER A 76 -7.56 25.35 -1.77
C SER A 76 -7.16 24.22 -2.73
N ILE A 77 -8.16 23.52 -3.27
CA ILE A 77 -7.93 22.50 -4.30
C ILE A 77 -7.43 23.13 -5.60
N THR A 78 -7.99 24.27 -6.01
CA THR A 78 -7.60 24.99 -7.22
C THR A 78 -6.11 25.32 -7.20
N GLU A 79 -5.64 25.94 -6.12
CA GLU A 79 -4.21 26.30 -5.98
C GLU A 79 -3.31 25.07 -5.98
N ALA A 80 -3.74 24.00 -5.32
CA ALA A 80 -2.97 22.76 -5.22
C ALA A 80 -2.76 22.08 -6.59
N ILE A 81 -3.69 22.23 -7.54
CA ILE A 81 -3.66 21.48 -8.81
C ILE A 81 -3.30 22.32 -10.05
N THR A 82 -3.21 23.65 -9.94
CA THR A 82 -3.06 24.59 -11.08
C THR A 82 -2.05 24.15 -12.14
N ASN A 83 -0.92 23.56 -11.72
CA ASN A 83 0.14 23.10 -12.63
C ASN A 83 0.48 21.60 -12.49
N ALA A 84 -0.36 20.82 -11.80
CA ALA A 84 -0.07 19.41 -11.52
C ALA A 84 -0.04 18.58 -12.81
N TRP A 85 0.88 17.61 -12.89
CA TRP A 85 0.87 16.60 -13.96
C TRP A 85 0.15 15.31 -13.53
N LEU A 86 0.08 15.06 -12.22
CA LEU A 86 -0.63 13.95 -11.60
C LEU A 86 -1.33 14.42 -10.33
N VAL A 87 -2.60 14.06 -10.20
CA VAL A 87 -3.37 14.19 -8.95
C VAL A 87 -3.71 12.80 -8.43
N ILE A 88 -3.42 12.52 -7.15
CA ILE A 88 -3.76 11.28 -6.46
C ILE A 88 -4.74 11.62 -5.34
N GLU A 89 -5.98 11.16 -5.50
CA GLU A 89 -7.07 11.28 -4.54
C GLU A 89 -6.90 10.22 -3.43
N ALA A 90 -6.77 10.67 -2.18
CA ALA A 90 -6.63 9.86 -0.98
C ALA A 90 -7.48 10.43 0.19
N ILE A 91 -8.71 10.85 -0.14
CA ILE A 91 -9.72 11.39 0.77
C ILE A 91 -10.54 10.25 1.41
N PRO A 92 -11.42 10.54 2.40
CA PRO A 92 -12.27 9.54 3.03
C PRO A 92 -13.05 8.66 2.04
N GLU A 93 -13.31 7.41 2.45
CA GLU A 93 -13.91 6.36 1.61
C GLU A 93 -15.44 6.51 1.49
N ILE A 94 -15.88 7.67 1.01
CA ILE A 94 -17.29 8.05 0.85
C ILE A 94 -17.55 8.31 -0.64
N LEU A 95 -18.32 7.44 -1.29
CA LEU A 95 -18.50 7.48 -2.75
C LEU A 95 -19.05 8.83 -3.27
N PRO A 96 -20.12 9.43 -2.69
CA PRO A 96 -20.60 10.74 -3.14
C PRO A 96 -19.53 11.85 -3.09
N LEU A 97 -18.67 11.83 -2.07
CA LEU A 97 -17.56 12.80 -1.94
C LEU A 97 -16.51 12.59 -3.03
N LYS A 98 -16.20 11.35 -3.38
CA LYS A 98 -15.27 11.05 -4.48
C LYS A 98 -15.84 11.46 -5.84
N ILE A 99 -17.12 11.18 -6.10
CA ILE A 99 -17.81 11.61 -7.33
C ILE A 99 -17.73 13.13 -7.49
N SER A 100 -18.05 13.91 -6.44
CA SER A 100 -17.97 15.37 -6.52
C SER A 100 -16.54 15.87 -6.69
N THR A 101 -15.57 15.24 -6.02
CA THR A 101 -14.14 15.58 -6.16
C THR A 101 -13.63 15.34 -7.58
N PHE A 102 -13.95 14.21 -8.21
CA PHE A 102 -13.51 13.94 -9.59
C PHE A 102 -14.19 14.85 -10.62
N ALA A 103 -15.44 15.26 -10.38
CA ALA A 103 -16.11 16.26 -11.21
C ALA A 103 -15.41 17.63 -11.12
N GLU A 104 -15.06 18.07 -9.92
CA GLU A 104 -14.29 19.29 -9.69
C GLU A 104 -12.93 19.19 -10.38
N LEU A 105 -12.17 18.11 -10.16
CA LEU A 105 -10.87 17.89 -10.80
C LEU A 105 -10.94 17.94 -12.33
N ALA A 106 -11.94 17.32 -12.95
CA ALA A 106 -12.10 17.35 -14.40
C ALA A 106 -12.32 18.78 -14.94
N SER A 107 -12.94 19.65 -14.14
CA SER A 107 -13.22 21.04 -14.50
C SER A 107 -12.00 21.97 -14.38
N ILE A 108 -11.15 21.78 -13.36
CA ILE A 108 -10.08 22.73 -13.03
C ILE A 108 -8.65 22.21 -13.25
N ALA A 109 -8.44 20.89 -13.36
CA ALA A 109 -7.09 20.35 -13.60
C ALA A 109 -6.63 20.60 -15.05
N PRO A 110 -5.31 20.80 -15.29
CA PRO A 110 -4.74 20.85 -16.64
C PRO A 110 -5.21 19.66 -17.48
N LYS A 111 -5.50 19.84 -18.77
CA LYS A 111 -6.12 18.80 -19.60
C LYS A 111 -5.25 17.56 -19.85
N ASP A 112 -3.94 17.69 -19.70
CA ASP A 112 -2.98 16.58 -19.77
C ASP A 112 -2.70 15.92 -18.41
N CYS A 113 -3.24 16.47 -17.32
CA CYS A 113 -3.07 15.95 -15.96
C CYS A 113 -3.77 14.59 -15.83
N ILE A 114 -3.06 13.60 -15.28
CA ILE A 114 -3.61 12.30 -14.91
C ILE A 114 -4.31 12.44 -13.56
N LEU A 115 -5.52 11.89 -13.43
CA LEU A 115 -6.28 11.90 -12.18
C LEU A 115 -6.43 10.47 -11.67
N ALA A 116 -5.90 10.17 -10.50
CA ALA A 116 -5.89 8.83 -9.94
C ALA A 116 -6.60 8.78 -8.58
N SER A 117 -7.30 7.67 -8.29
CA SER A 117 -7.82 7.40 -6.95
C SER A 117 -7.02 6.31 -6.25
N ASN A 118 -6.64 6.56 -5.00
CA ASN A 118 -6.06 5.57 -4.07
C ASN A 118 -7.15 4.77 -3.33
N SER A 119 -8.43 4.85 -3.74
CA SER A 119 -9.50 4.06 -3.13
C SER A 119 -9.18 2.57 -3.20
N SER A 120 -9.34 1.89 -2.06
CA SER A 120 -9.14 0.45 -1.91
C SER A 120 -10.43 -0.33 -2.15
N SER A 121 -11.59 0.36 -2.08
CA SER A 121 -12.93 -0.24 -2.15
C SER A 121 -13.63 0.05 -3.48
N TYR A 122 -13.48 1.27 -4.02
CA TYR A 122 -14.23 1.72 -5.19
C TYR A 122 -13.39 1.67 -6.47
N LYS A 123 -13.97 1.04 -7.49
CA LYS A 123 -13.51 1.14 -8.88
C LYS A 123 -13.65 2.59 -9.33
N SER A 124 -12.65 3.12 -10.03
CA SER A 124 -12.66 4.51 -10.50
C SER A 124 -13.81 4.80 -11.46
N SER A 125 -14.34 3.80 -12.19
CA SER A 125 -15.57 3.94 -12.98
C SER A 125 -16.77 4.45 -12.17
N ALA A 126 -16.89 4.06 -10.89
CA ALA A 126 -17.96 4.51 -10.00
C ALA A 126 -17.85 6.00 -9.63
N MET A 127 -16.74 6.67 -9.96
CA MET A 127 -16.48 8.08 -9.66
C MET A 127 -16.72 8.99 -10.88
N LEU A 128 -17.13 8.43 -12.02
CA LEU A 128 -17.14 9.13 -13.32
C LEU A 128 -18.48 9.75 -13.72
N ASP A 129 -19.56 9.50 -12.96
CA ASP A 129 -20.92 9.91 -13.33
C ASP A 129 -21.03 11.40 -13.64
N SER A 130 -20.36 12.23 -12.84
CA SER A 130 -20.34 13.70 -12.98
C SER A 130 -19.12 14.23 -13.76
N VAL A 131 -18.30 13.35 -14.34
CA VAL A 131 -17.11 13.72 -15.11
C VAL A 131 -17.46 13.80 -16.60
N PRO A 132 -17.07 14.87 -17.33
CA PRO A 132 -17.24 14.94 -18.79
C PRO A 132 -16.56 13.80 -19.53
N GLU A 133 -17.20 13.23 -20.55
CA GLU A 133 -16.69 12.06 -21.28
C GLU A 133 -15.28 12.25 -21.83
N ALA A 134 -14.92 13.47 -22.27
CA ALA A 134 -13.60 13.80 -22.79
C ALA A 134 -12.49 13.71 -21.73
N ASP A 135 -12.82 13.89 -20.45
CA ASP A 135 -11.86 13.84 -19.35
C ASP A 135 -11.72 12.43 -18.75
N ARG A 136 -12.75 11.57 -18.85
CA ARG A 136 -12.75 10.22 -18.25
C ARG A 136 -11.55 9.33 -18.65
N PRO A 137 -11.04 9.35 -19.90
CA PRO A 137 -9.91 8.52 -20.29
C PRO A 137 -8.58 8.83 -19.60
N ARG A 138 -8.43 9.96 -18.88
CA ARG A 138 -7.24 10.26 -18.07
C ARG A 138 -7.36 9.82 -16.61
N ILE A 139 -8.43 9.09 -16.27
CA ILE A 139 -8.76 8.66 -14.91
C ILE A 139 -8.48 7.17 -14.72
N LEU A 140 -7.91 6.81 -13.57
CA LEU A 140 -7.63 5.43 -13.16
C LEU A 140 -7.63 5.28 -11.63
N ASN A 141 -7.56 4.04 -11.14
CA ASN A 141 -7.11 3.80 -9.77
C ASN A 141 -5.58 3.66 -9.75
N MET A 142 -4.94 4.22 -8.72
CA MET A 142 -3.53 4.06 -8.39
C MET A 142 -3.43 3.75 -6.90
N HIS A 143 -3.45 2.46 -6.56
CA HIS A 143 -3.63 1.99 -5.20
C HIS A 143 -2.28 1.66 -4.55
N PHE A 144 -1.95 2.41 -3.50
CA PHE A 144 -0.76 2.26 -2.66
C PHE A 144 -1.11 1.54 -1.36
N TYR A 145 -0.17 0.72 -0.89
CA TYR A 145 -0.36 -0.15 0.27
C TYR A 145 0.35 0.32 1.53
N MET A 146 -0.22 0.06 2.70
CA MET A 146 0.52 0.06 3.98
C MET A 146 0.99 -1.36 4.29
N PRO A 147 2.09 -1.57 5.05
CA PRO A 147 2.98 -0.59 5.72
C PRO A 147 4.03 0.07 4.79
N PRO A 148 4.83 1.05 5.28
CA PRO A 148 5.72 1.86 4.44
C PRO A 148 6.70 1.10 3.55
N ALA A 149 7.18 -0.06 3.99
CA ALA A 149 8.11 -0.90 3.24
C ALA A 149 7.50 -1.51 1.96
N VAL A 150 6.17 -1.55 1.83
CA VAL A 150 5.49 -2.10 0.65
C VAL A 150 5.57 -1.12 -0.51
N ARG A 151 6.36 -1.47 -1.54
CA ARG A 151 6.56 -0.62 -2.72
C ARG A 151 5.57 -0.88 -3.85
N VAL A 152 4.70 -1.87 -3.72
CA VAL A 152 3.72 -2.22 -4.75
C VAL A 152 2.71 -1.08 -4.94
N VAL A 153 2.43 -0.77 -6.20
CA VAL A 153 1.36 0.16 -6.61
C VAL A 153 0.52 -0.51 -7.68
N GLU A 154 -0.78 -0.66 -7.45
CA GLU A 154 -1.68 -1.24 -8.44
C GLU A 154 -2.32 -0.15 -9.30
N LEU A 155 -2.09 -0.21 -10.61
CA LEU A 155 -2.69 0.66 -11.61
C LEU A 155 -3.86 -0.06 -12.28
N MET A 156 -5.09 0.38 -12.04
CA MET A 156 -6.29 -0.26 -12.60
C MET A 156 -7.08 0.72 -13.45
N THR A 157 -7.45 0.27 -14.65
CA THR A 157 -8.29 1.04 -15.57
C THR A 157 -9.70 1.26 -15.02
N CYS A 158 -10.34 2.37 -15.41
CA CYS A 158 -11.78 2.60 -15.25
C CYS A 158 -12.63 1.98 -16.40
N GLY A 159 -12.03 1.12 -17.23
CA GLY A 159 -12.64 0.54 -18.43
C GLY A 159 -12.40 1.36 -19.71
N ILE A 160 -12.16 2.66 -19.60
CA ILE A 160 -11.91 3.58 -20.74
C ILE A 160 -10.63 4.41 -20.61
N THR A 161 -9.80 4.16 -19.58
CA THR A 161 -8.50 4.82 -19.41
C THR A 161 -7.63 4.64 -20.65
N HIS A 162 -6.93 5.70 -21.08
CA HIS A 162 -5.97 5.62 -22.17
C HIS A 162 -4.89 4.58 -21.87
N ALA A 163 -4.75 3.59 -22.76
CA ALA A 163 -3.80 2.49 -22.58
C ALA A 163 -2.33 2.96 -22.45
N SER A 164 -1.98 4.10 -23.03
CA SER A 164 -0.64 4.70 -22.95
C SER A 164 -0.31 5.35 -21.59
N ILE A 165 -1.31 5.60 -20.73
CA ILE A 165 -1.07 6.09 -19.36
C ILE A 165 -0.33 5.04 -18.53
N PHE A 166 -0.65 3.76 -18.68
CA PHE A 166 -0.06 2.68 -17.89
C PHE A 166 1.47 2.53 -18.07
N PRO A 167 2.03 2.42 -19.29
CA PRO A 167 3.48 2.36 -19.45
C PRO A 167 4.18 3.65 -19.00
N PHE A 168 3.56 4.82 -19.17
CA PHE A 168 4.10 6.08 -18.67
C PHE A 168 4.18 6.09 -17.14
N LEU A 169 3.07 5.84 -16.45
CA LEU A 169 3.06 5.78 -14.99
C LEU A 169 3.93 4.65 -14.45
N HIS A 170 4.05 3.53 -15.15
CA HIS A 170 4.97 2.47 -14.77
C HIS A 170 6.42 2.96 -14.79
N ALA A 171 6.82 3.74 -15.79
CA ALA A 171 8.17 4.31 -15.84
C ALA A 171 8.39 5.35 -14.73
N GLU A 172 7.45 6.28 -14.54
CA GLU A 172 7.54 7.30 -13.48
C GLU A 172 7.60 6.67 -12.07
N LEU A 173 6.76 5.67 -11.80
CA LEU A 173 6.76 4.96 -10.51
C LEU A 173 8.04 4.14 -10.31
N ALA A 174 8.56 3.49 -11.36
CA ALA A 174 9.82 2.76 -11.27
C ALA A 174 11.01 3.70 -10.99
N ASN A 175 11.03 4.90 -11.57
CA ASN A 175 12.07 5.91 -11.31
C ASN A 175 12.10 6.35 -9.84
N ILE A 176 10.95 6.35 -9.16
CA ILE A 176 10.87 6.63 -7.72
C ILE A 176 10.93 5.37 -6.86
N ASN A 177 11.48 4.27 -7.40
CA ASN A 177 11.73 2.98 -6.74
C ASN A 177 10.45 2.29 -6.20
N MET A 178 9.31 2.58 -6.83
CA MET A 178 8.07 1.84 -6.61
C MET A 178 7.99 0.64 -7.56
N SER A 179 7.11 -0.31 -7.25
CA SER A 179 6.89 -1.54 -8.01
C SER A 179 5.48 -1.53 -8.61
N PRO A 180 5.25 -0.77 -9.69
CA PRO A 180 3.93 -0.67 -10.31
C PRO A 180 3.52 -2.00 -10.96
N VAL A 181 2.24 -2.36 -10.81
CA VAL A 181 1.62 -3.51 -11.49
C VAL A 181 0.31 -3.07 -12.13
N VAL A 182 0.03 -3.57 -13.33
CA VAL A 182 -1.17 -3.18 -14.08
C VAL A 182 -2.28 -4.20 -13.89
N VAL A 183 -3.39 -3.76 -13.29
CA VAL A 183 -4.64 -4.51 -13.21
C VAL A 183 -5.43 -4.26 -14.48
N LYS A 184 -5.37 -5.22 -15.39
CA LYS A 184 -5.84 -5.08 -16.79
C LYS A 184 -7.34 -4.82 -16.94
N LYS A 185 -8.13 -5.14 -15.92
CA LYS A 185 -9.59 -4.98 -15.88
C LYS A 185 -10.00 -4.53 -14.50
N GLU A 186 -11.18 -3.93 -14.40
CA GLU A 186 -11.76 -3.59 -13.11
C GLU A 186 -11.98 -4.83 -12.24
N SER A 187 -11.55 -4.73 -10.99
CA SER A 187 -11.63 -5.81 -10.02
C SER A 187 -11.78 -5.21 -8.63
N THR A 188 -12.87 -5.56 -7.93
CA THR A 188 -13.00 -5.21 -6.51
C THR A 188 -11.90 -5.91 -5.72
N GLY A 189 -11.14 -5.13 -4.97
CA GLY A 189 -9.93 -5.60 -4.30
C GLY A 189 -8.73 -5.82 -5.24
N PHE A 190 -8.75 -5.29 -6.47
CA PHE A 190 -7.59 -5.30 -7.37
C PHE A 190 -7.03 -6.72 -7.59
N LEU A 191 -5.71 -6.90 -7.51
CA LEU A 191 -5.05 -8.22 -7.50
C LEU A 191 -4.87 -8.70 -6.07
N PHE A 192 -4.15 -7.95 -5.23
CA PHE A 192 -3.75 -8.44 -3.91
C PHE A 192 -4.95 -8.64 -2.99
N ASN A 193 -5.81 -7.63 -2.79
CA ASN A 193 -6.95 -7.75 -1.88
C ASN A 193 -7.95 -8.82 -2.36
N ARG A 194 -8.07 -9.03 -3.67
CA ARG A 194 -8.90 -10.09 -4.26
C ARG A 194 -8.37 -11.50 -3.95
N ILE A 195 -7.07 -11.71 -4.12
CA ILE A 195 -6.41 -12.99 -3.78
C ILE A 195 -6.45 -13.21 -2.26
N TRP A 196 -6.16 -12.15 -1.51
CA TRP A 196 -6.21 -12.15 -0.05
C TRP A 196 -7.59 -12.51 0.50
N ALA A 197 -8.67 -12.05 -0.12
CA ALA A 197 -10.02 -12.45 0.24
C ALA A 197 -10.25 -13.96 0.12
N ALA A 198 -9.72 -14.59 -0.93
CA ALA A 198 -9.82 -16.05 -1.10
C ALA A 198 -9.03 -16.80 -0.03
N ILE A 199 -7.80 -16.37 0.25
CA ILE A 199 -6.95 -16.97 1.30
C ILE A 199 -7.65 -16.90 2.66
N LYS A 200 -8.16 -15.72 3.04
CA LYS A 200 -8.86 -15.53 4.31
C LYS A 200 -10.10 -16.41 4.42
N ARG A 201 -10.95 -16.42 3.40
CA ARG A 201 -12.18 -17.23 3.40
C ARG A 201 -11.85 -18.71 3.60
N GLU A 202 -10.82 -19.21 2.93
CA GLU A 202 -10.42 -20.62 3.08
C GLU A 202 -9.87 -20.89 4.49
N CYS A 203 -9.04 -20.00 5.03
CA CYS A 203 -8.56 -20.13 6.41
C CYS A 203 -9.71 -20.20 7.41
N LEU A 204 -10.72 -19.33 7.27
CA LEU A 204 -11.91 -19.34 8.13
C LEU A 204 -12.72 -20.63 7.97
N THR A 205 -12.80 -21.18 6.76
CA THR A 205 -13.52 -22.44 6.48
C THR A 205 -12.79 -23.63 7.12
N VAL A 206 -11.47 -23.72 6.99
CA VAL A 206 -10.64 -24.75 7.64
C VAL A 206 -10.82 -24.75 9.16
N ILE A 207 -10.89 -23.55 9.77
CA ILE A 207 -11.14 -23.41 11.20
C ILE A 207 -12.57 -23.84 11.55
N ALA A 208 -13.56 -23.40 10.78
CA ALA A 208 -14.97 -23.73 11.01
C ALA A 208 -15.25 -25.24 10.90
N ASP A 209 -14.58 -25.93 9.98
CA ASP A 209 -14.68 -27.37 9.79
C ASP A 209 -13.90 -28.18 10.85
N GLY A 210 -13.16 -27.49 11.74
CA GLY A 210 -12.36 -28.12 12.81
C GLY A 210 -11.14 -28.87 12.31
N VAL A 211 -10.68 -28.59 11.08
CA VAL A 211 -9.55 -29.30 10.45
C VAL A 211 -8.20 -28.86 11.05
N GLY A 212 -8.08 -27.60 11.48
CA GLY A 212 -6.87 -27.07 12.12
C GLY A 212 -7.13 -25.77 12.86
N SER A 213 -6.26 -25.45 13.82
CA SER A 213 -6.34 -24.19 14.55
C SER A 213 -5.71 -23.02 13.78
N PRO A 214 -5.96 -21.75 14.18
CA PRO A 214 -5.24 -20.60 13.64
C PRO A 214 -3.71 -20.75 13.72
N GLU A 215 -3.18 -21.30 14.82
CA GLU A 215 -1.76 -21.61 15.01
C GLU A 215 -1.24 -22.61 13.97
N ASP A 216 -1.98 -23.68 13.70
CA ASP A 216 -1.58 -24.71 12.75
C ASP A 216 -1.51 -24.13 11.33
N ILE A 217 -2.54 -23.37 10.94
CA ILE A 217 -2.62 -22.72 9.62
C ILE A 217 -1.46 -21.76 9.41
N ASP A 218 -1.20 -20.88 10.38
CA ASP A 218 -0.09 -19.94 10.28
C ASP A 218 1.27 -20.63 10.29
N THR A 219 1.43 -21.71 11.06
CA THR A 219 2.68 -22.49 11.11
C THR A 219 2.97 -23.10 9.74
N VAL A 220 2.00 -23.83 9.17
CA VAL A 220 2.14 -24.42 7.82
C VAL A 220 2.42 -23.34 6.78
N TRP A 221 1.72 -22.20 6.85
CA TRP A 221 1.94 -21.09 5.94
C TRP A 221 3.37 -20.54 6.03
N THR A 222 3.86 -20.26 7.24
CA THR A 222 5.19 -19.69 7.44
C THR A 222 6.32 -20.66 7.08
N GLU A 223 6.16 -21.96 7.35
CA GLU A 223 7.17 -22.96 6.98
C GLU A 223 7.26 -23.12 5.45
N MET A 224 6.12 -23.00 4.74
CA MET A 224 6.08 -23.21 3.29
C MET A 224 6.47 -21.96 2.49
N PHE A 225 6.08 -20.76 2.94
CA PHE A 225 6.25 -19.52 2.19
C PHE A 225 7.21 -18.51 2.84
N GLY A 226 7.69 -18.78 4.06
CA GLY A 226 8.48 -17.85 4.86
C GLY A 226 7.67 -16.65 5.38
N GLY A 227 8.39 -15.68 5.94
CA GLY A 227 7.81 -14.40 6.42
C GLY A 227 7.52 -14.36 7.92
N ALA A 228 7.19 -13.16 8.41
CA ALA A 228 7.05 -12.88 9.85
C ALA A 228 5.65 -13.17 10.43
N GLY A 229 4.69 -13.62 9.61
CA GLY A 229 3.33 -13.92 10.08
C GLY A 229 2.49 -14.63 9.02
N GLY A 230 1.53 -15.43 9.49
CA GLY A 230 0.59 -16.13 8.63
C GLY A 230 -0.75 -15.40 8.47
N PRO A 231 -1.66 -15.98 7.67
CA PRO A 231 -2.93 -15.35 7.33
C PRO A 231 -3.83 -15.07 8.54
N CYS A 232 -3.84 -15.92 9.56
CA CYS A 232 -4.66 -15.74 10.75
C CYS A 232 -4.16 -14.57 11.60
N ARG A 233 -2.84 -14.45 11.82
CA ARG A 233 -2.27 -13.26 12.50
C ARG A 233 -2.55 -11.98 11.74
N LEU A 234 -2.50 -12.02 10.41
CA LEU A 234 -2.81 -10.86 9.59
C LEU A 234 -4.29 -10.46 9.70
N MET A 235 -5.21 -11.43 9.77
CA MET A 235 -6.63 -11.15 10.05
C MET A 235 -6.83 -10.48 11.41
N ASP A 236 -6.15 -10.93 12.46
CA ASP A 236 -6.20 -10.29 13.78
C ASP A 236 -5.59 -8.88 13.79
N GLN A 237 -4.54 -8.64 13.00
CA GLN A 237 -3.97 -7.30 12.83
C GLN A 237 -4.94 -6.34 12.13
N VAL A 238 -5.67 -6.81 11.11
CA VAL A 238 -6.69 -6.02 10.40
C VAL A 238 -7.91 -5.80 11.30
N GLY A 239 -8.32 -6.82 12.04
CA GLY A 239 -9.49 -6.85 12.89
C GLY A 239 -10.63 -7.66 12.27
N LEU A 240 -11.22 -8.56 13.07
CA LEU A 240 -12.17 -9.56 12.58
C LEU A 240 -13.53 -8.98 12.16
N ASP A 241 -13.95 -7.86 12.74
CA ASP A 241 -15.11 -7.08 12.29
C ASP A 241 -14.91 -6.52 10.88
N THR A 242 -13.71 -6.00 10.60
CA THR A 242 -13.36 -5.48 9.27
C THR A 242 -13.26 -6.62 8.27
N VAL A 243 -12.70 -7.77 8.67
CA VAL A 243 -12.69 -8.98 7.85
C VAL A 243 -14.12 -9.43 7.51
N ALA A 244 -15.01 -9.51 8.51
CA ALA A 244 -16.41 -9.91 8.33
C ALA A 244 -17.17 -8.94 7.41
N HIS A 245 -16.97 -7.63 7.58
CA HIS A 245 -17.59 -6.61 6.74
C HIS A 245 -17.17 -6.73 5.27
N ILE A 246 -15.86 -6.87 5.02
CA ILE A 246 -15.31 -7.02 3.67
C ILE A 246 -15.79 -8.33 3.03
N GLU A 247 -15.81 -9.44 3.78
CA GLU A 247 -16.29 -10.72 3.23
C GLU A 247 -17.77 -10.67 2.89
N GLY A 248 -18.60 -9.98 3.69
CA GLY A 248 -20.01 -9.73 3.37
C GLY A 248 -20.18 -9.06 2.01
N HIS A 249 -19.39 -8.03 1.73
CA HIS A 249 -19.42 -7.37 0.41
C HIS A 249 -19.04 -8.33 -0.73
N TYR A 250 -18.03 -9.19 -0.53
CA TYR A 250 -17.66 -10.18 -1.54
C TYR A 250 -18.70 -11.28 -1.73
N VAL A 251 -19.38 -11.72 -0.68
CA VAL A 251 -20.50 -12.66 -0.74
C VAL A 251 -21.61 -12.08 -1.62
N GLU A 252 -22.01 -10.83 -1.37
CA GLU A 252 -23.03 -10.13 -2.16
C GLU A 252 -22.60 -9.92 -3.62
N GLU A 253 -21.39 -9.40 -3.85
CA GLU A 253 -20.93 -9.08 -5.21
C GLU A 253 -20.65 -10.34 -6.06
N ARG A 254 -20.17 -11.43 -5.44
CA ARG A 254 -19.65 -12.62 -6.17
C ARG A 254 -20.51 -13.86 -6.00
N GLY A 255 -21.55 -13.82 -5.16
CA GLY A 255 -22.44 -14.96 -4.90
C GLY A 255 -21.75 -16.12 -4.18
N PHE A 256 -20.78 -15.83 -3.31
CA PHE A 256 -20.13 -16.88 -2.50
C PHE A 256 -21.03 -17.36 -1.36
N SER A 257 -20.73 -18.53 -0.81
CA SER A 257 -21.35 -18.98 0.44
C SER A 257 -21.03 -17.98 1.57
N PRO A 258 -22.02 -17.56 2.37
CA PRO A 258 -21.78 -16.70 3.53
C PRO A 258 -21.15 -17.44 4.71
N SER A 259 -21.03 -18.77 4.65
CA SER A 259 -20.63 -19.62 5.79
C SER A 259 -19.37 -19.15 6.53
N ALA A 260 -18.30 -18.80 5.82
CA ALA A 260 -17.07 -18.30 6.44
C ALA A 260 -17.26 -16.94 7.14
N ARG A 261 -18.05 -16.06 6.53
CA ARG A 261 -18.42 -14.75 7.11
C ARG A 261 -19.30 -14.95 8.34
N ASP A 262 -20.29 -15.82 8.26
CA ASP A 262 -21.22 -16.06 9.37
C ASP A 262 -20.51 -16.72 10.55
N PHE A 263 -19.58 -17.65 10.28
CA PHE A 263 -18.71 -18.25 11.29
C PHE A 263 -17.88 -17.19 12.03
N VAL A 264 -17.16 -16.32 11.32
CA VAL A 264 -16.33 -15.30 12.00
C VAL A 264 -17.20 -14.31 12.78
N VAL A 265 -18.41 -14.01 12.31
CA VAL A 265 -19.37 -13.16 13.01
C VAL A 265 -19.82 -13.82 14.32
N SER A 266 -20.35 -15.04 14.26
CA SER A 266 -20.92 -15.72 15.43
C SER A 266 -19.86 -16.11 16.45
N GLU A 267 -18.71 -16.61 15.99
CA GLU A 267 -17.69 -17.15 16.89
C GLU A 267 -16.75 -16.11 17.49
N TYR A 268 -16.60 -14.95 16.84
CA TYR A 268 -15.63 -13.94 17.25
C TYR A 268 -16.25 -12.55 17.40
N VAL A 269 -16.83 -11.98 16.33
CA VAL A 269 -17.26 -10.57 16.32
C VAL A 269 -18.34 -10.30 17.35
N GLU A 270 -19.39 -11.13 17.41
CA GLU A 270 -20.49 -10.99 18.38
C GLU A 270 -20.04 -11.22 19.83
N LYS A 271 -18.93 -11.95 20.01
CA LYS A 271 -18.30 -12.20 21.33
C LYS A 271 -17.28 -11.13 21.70
N GLY A 272 -17.15 -10.06 20.90
CA GLY A 272 -16.21 -8.95 21.14
C GLY A 272 -14.75 -9.31 20.85
N LYS A 273 -14.46 -10.45 20.21
CA LYS A 273 -13.11 -10.86 19.82
C LYS A 273 -12.76 -10.25 18.46
N LEU A 274 -12.16 -9.06 18.46
CA LEU A 274 -11.93 -8.27 17.25
C LEU A 274 -10.47 -8.31 16.77
N GLY A 275 -9.65 -9.25 17.25
CA GLY A 275 -8.23 -9.32 16.94
C GLY A 275 -7.39 -8.42 17.86
N ASN A 276 -6.28 -7.90 17.34
CA ASN A 276 -5.26 -7.17 18.13
C ASN A 276 -5.78 -5.90 18.80
N LYS A 277 -6.90 -5.35 18.31
CA LYS A 277 -7.54 -4.16 18.89
C LYS A 277 -8.49 -4.48 20.05
N SER A 278 -8.78 -5.76 20.32
CA SER A 278 -9.68 -6.18 21.39
C SER A 278 -8.90 -6.79 22.55
N GLU A 279 -9.29 -6.43 23.78
CA GLU A 279 -8.79 -7.06 25.01
C GLU A 279 -9.20 -8.53 25.13
N ALA A 280 -10.23 -8.97 24.39
CA ALA A 280 -10.65 -10.37 24.31
C ALA A 280 -9.87 -11.17 23.25
N GLY A 281 -8.96 -10.52 22.50
CA GLY A 281 -8.21 -11.12 21.40
C GLY A 281 -9.03 -11.31 20.14
N GLY A 282 -8.69 -12.33 19.36
CA GLY A 282 -9.32 -12.69 18.09
C GLY A 282 -9.20 -14.17 17.81
N LEU A 283 -8.65 -14.51 16.65
CA LEU A 283 -8.22 -15.87 16.31
C LEU A 283 -7.15 -16.34 17.28
N TYR A 284 -6.26 -15.44 17.69
CA TYR A 284 -5.31 -15.66 18.78
C TYR A 284 -5.84 -15.10 20.10
N PRO A 285 -5.40 -15.66 21.24
CA PRO A 285 -5.62 -15.05 22.55
C PRO A 285 -5.13 -13.60 22.60
N PRO A 286 -5.71 -12.75 23.46
CA PRO A 286 -5.23 -11.38 23.62
C PRO A 286 -3.75 -11.40 23.95
N SER A 287 -3.01 -10.55 23.24
CA SER A 287 -1.60 -10.32 23.52
C SER A 287 -1.47 -9.84 24.97
N SER A 288 -1.03 -10.72 25.89
CA SER A 288 -0.46 -10.24 27.16
C SER A 288 0.63 -9.24 26.78
N SER A 289 0.63 -8.05 27.35
CA SER A 289 1.54 -6.93 27.06
C SER A 289 3.01 -7.22 27.39
N LYS A 290 3.54 -8.39 27.02
CA LYS A 290 4.95 -8.51 26.71
C LYS A 290 5.11 -7.87 25.35
N ALA A 291 5.50 -6.59 25.37
CA ALA A 291 6.29 -5.99 24.31
C ALA A 291 7.06 -7.11 23.62
N SER A 292 6.88 -7.26 22.29
CA SER A 292 7.70 -8.18 21.52
C SER A 292 9.12 -7.98 22.01
N LYS A 293 9.69 -8.96 22.73
CA LYS A 293 11.13 -8.95 22.93
C LYS A 293 11.65 -8.75 21.50
N PRO A 294 12.45 -7.71 21.21
CA PRO A 294 13.03 -7.60 19.89
C PRO A 294 13.61 -8.98 19.63
N ALA A 295 13.13 -9.65 18.57
CA ALA A 295 13.62 -10.97 18.24
C ALA A 295 15.13 -10.84 18.31
N THR A 296 15.76 -11.53 19.27
CA THR A 296 17.20 -11.43 19.48
C THR A 296 17.80 -11.70 18.12
N ALA A 297 18.44 -10.70 17.55
CA ALA A 297 18.90 -10.74 16.17
C ALA A 297 19.70 -12.04 16.03
N GLN A 298 19.24 -12.92 15.13
CA GLN A 298 19.88 -14.20 14.96
C GLN A 298 21.34 -13.95 14.54
N ASP A 299 22.24 -14.74 15.11
CA ASP A 299 23.64 -14.72 14.72
C ASP A 299 23.74 -15.14 13.25
N LEU A 300 24.28 -14.24 12.42
CA LEU A 300 24.55 -14.48 11.01
C LEU A 300 26.00 -14.99 10.88
N TYR A 301 26.16 -16.21 10.40
CA TYR A 301 27.47 -16.80 10.09
C TYR A 301 27.68 -16.82 8.57
N ILE A 302 28.74 -16.19 8.09
CA ILE A 302 29.10 -16.14 6.66
C ILE A 302 30.43 -16.84 6.47
N LEU A 303 30.47 -17.81 5.57
CA LEU A 303 31.70 -18.43 5.10
C LEU A 303 32.26 -17.61 3.93
N ASP A 304 33.28 -16.80 4.19
CA ASP A 304 34.01 -16.07 3.16
C ASP A 304 35.16 -16.94 2.66
N LEU A 305 34.98 -17.50 1.46
CA LEU A 305 35.97 -18.35 0.79
C LEU A 305 37.08 -17.54 0.09
N GLY A 306 37.10 -16.20 0.20
CA GLY A 306 38.11 -15.35 -0.43
C GLY A 306 37.98 -15.25 -1.96
N LEU A 307 36.85 -15.68 -2.53
CA LEU A 307 36.61 -15.75 -3.98
C LEU A 307 36.21 -14.40 -4.62
N THR A 308 36.06 -13.35 -3.82
CA THR A 308 35.58 -12.03 -4.26
C THR A 308 36.71 -11.07 -4.65
N THR A 309 37.97 -11.39 -4.33
CA THR A 309 39.16 -10.64 -4.75
C THR A 309 40.05 -11.49 -5.65
N LEU A 310 39.80 -11.42 -6.96
CA LEU A 310 40.54 -12.15 -8.01
C LEU A 310 42.06 -11.84 -8.07
N SER A 311 42.54 -10.83 -7.34
CA SER A 311 43.94 -10.37 -7.34
C SER A 311 44.70 -10.60 -6.02
N ALA A 312 44.05 -11.14 -4.98
CA ALA A 312 44.70 -11.46 -3.71
C ALA A 312 45.10 -12.95 -3.66
N PRO A 313 46.21 -13.33 -2.99
CA PRO A 313 46.55 -14.74 -2.81
C PRO A 313 45.42 -15.46 -2.09
N MET A 314 45.11 -16.70 -2.49
CA MET A 314 44.09 -17.52 -1.83
C MET A 314 44.41 -17.62 -0.34
N ALA A 315 43.65 -16.91 0.47
CA ALA A 315 43.69 -17.04 1.91
C ALA A 315 42.83 -18.24 2.32
N SER A 316 43.18 -18.87 3.43
CA SER A 316 42.29 -19.82 4.13
C SER A 316 40.93 -19.15 4.31
N GLY A 317 39.85 -19.79 3.86
CA GLY A 317 38.50 -19.25 4.04
C GLY A 317 38.24 -18.92 5.52
N ARG A 318 37.50 -17.84 5.77
CA ARG A 318 37.23 -17.33 7.13
C ARG A 318 35.75 -17.38 7.44
N VAL A 319 35.43 -17.56 8.70
CA VAL A 319 34.04 -17.49 9.19
C VAL A 319 33.82 -16.12 9.80
N LEU A 320 32.86 -15.37 9.25
CA LEU A 320 32.43 -14.09 9.78
C LEU A 320 31.17 -14.28 10.61
N LYS A 321 31.08 -13.60 11.74
CA LYS A 321 29.88 -13.52 12.58
C LYS A 321 29.40 -12.08 12.68
N GLY A 322 28.11 -11.87 12.44
CA GLY A 322 27.42 -10.60 12.66
C GLY A 322 25.98 -10.83 13.08
N SER A 323 25.17 -9.78 13.09
CA SER A 323 23.74 -9.91 13.36
C SER A 323 22.93 -9.72 12.09
N ALA A 324 21.86 -10.49 11.92
CA ALA A 324 20.97 -10.38 10.77
C ALA A 324 20.27 -9.01 10.65
N ASP A 325 20.21 -8.24 11.75
CA ASP A 325 19.66 -6.88 11.78
C ASP A 325 20.69 -5.78 11.47
N GLY A 326 21.93 -6.14 11.14
CA GLY A 326 23.00 -5.22 10.75
C GLY A 326 23.58 -4.36 11.87
N LYS A 327 23.16 -4.55 13.12
CA LYS A 327 23.65 -3.77 14.27
C LYS A 327 25.01 -4.26 14.80
N THR A 328 25.30 -5.55 14.66
CA THR A 328 26.61 -6.12 14.97
C THR A 328 27.38 -6.30 13.65
N PRO A 329 28.45 -5.51 13.43
CA PRO A 329 29.27 -5.64 12.23
C PRO A 329 29.88 -7.04 12.12
N LEU A 330 30.11 -7.49 10.89
CA LEU A 330 30.74 -8.78 10.62
C LEU A 330 32.17 -8.79 11.20
N THR A 331 32.43 -9.71 12.11
CA THR A 331 33.72 -9.94 12.75
C THR A 331 34.25 -11.32 12.40
N THR A 332 35.56 -11.44 12.18
CA THR A 332 36.18 -12.74 11.87
C THR A 332 36.32 -13.57 13.15
N LEU A 333 35.75 -14.78 13.17
CA LEU A 333 35.85 -15.70 14.30
C LEU A 333 37.14 -16.53 14.28
N SER A 334 37.66 -16.79 13.08
CA SER A 334 38.91 -17.52 12.81
C SER A 334 39.29 -17.33 11.34
#